data_AF-A0A160GIK0-F1
#
_entry.id   AF-A0A160GIK0-F1
#
_cell.length_a   1.000
_cell.length_b   1.000
_cell.length_c   1.000
_cell.angle_alpha   90.00
_cell.angle_beta   90.00
_cell.angle_gamma   90.00
#
_symmetry.space_group_name_H-M   'P 1'
#
loop_
_entity.id
_entity.type
_entity.pdbx_description
1 polymer ?
#
loop_
_entity_poly.entity_id
_entity_poly.type
_entity_poly.pdbx_seq_one_letter_code
_entity_poly.pdbx_strand_id
1 'polypeptide(L)' 'MKQLKNCQKMTELMSLSQEEPLTLSQKMTVKFHLLMCPTCRRFDDNNRVLKEMIKKHKNLKG' A
#
# COMPACT_ATOMS: atom_id res chain seq x y z
N MET A 1 -10.38 12.70 15.23
CA MET A 1 -9.58 11.91 14.27
C MET A 1 -9.05 10.69 15.01
N LYS A 2 -9.66 9.51 14.82
CA LYS A 2 -9.31 8.31 15.59
C LYS A 2 -8.05 7.70 14.98
N GLN A 3 -6.89 7.87 15.61
CA GLN A 3 -5.71 7.06 15.26
C GLN A 3 -6.08 5.60 15.51
N LEU A 4 -6.33 4.84 14.45
CA LEU A 4 -6.31 3.38 14.55
C LEU A 4 -4.86 2.99 14.85
N LYS A 5 -4.64 2.23 15.92
CA LYS A 5 -3.29 1.75 16.28
C LYS A 5 -2.63 1.14 15.04
N ASN A 6 -1.35 1.47 14.83
CA ASN A 6 -0.48 0.90 13.79
C ASN A 6 -0.58 1.47 12.35
N CYS A 7 -1.23 2.62 12.08
CA CYS A 7 -1.22 3.21 10.73
C CYS A 7 0.19 3.38 10.14
N GLN A 8 1.15 3.84 10.94
CA GLN A 8 2.55 4.00 10.51
C GLN A 8 3.15 2.67 10.02
N LYS A 9 3.02 1.61 10.83
CA LYS A 9 3.51 0.28 10.46
C LYS A 9 2.80 -0.27 9.21
N MET A 10 1.52 0.05 9.02
CA MET A 10 0.80 -0.35 7.81
C MET A 10 1.31 0.40 6.58
N THR A 11 1.55 1.71 6.69
CA THR A 11 2.14 2.49 5.59
C THR A 11 3.56 2.03 5.26
N GLU A 12 4.38 1.66 6.27
CA GLU A 12 5.71 1.07 6.06
C GLU A 12 5.62 -0.24 5.26
N LEU A 13 4.72 -1.16 5.64
CA LEU A 13 4.50 -2.42 4.90
C LEU A 13 3.95 -2.17 3.48
N MET A 14 3.04 -1.21 3.31
CA MET A 14 2.50 -0.85 2.00
C MET A 14 3.59 -0.29 1.08
N SER A 15 4.48 0.55 1.60
CA SER A 15 5.64 1.07 0.87
C SER A 15 6.61 -0.06 0.52
N LEU A 16 6.96 -0.92 1.48
CA LEU A 16 7.81 -2.09 1.23
C LEU A 16 7.26 -2.97 0.11
N SER A 17 5.93 -3.16 0.05
CA SER A 17 5.27 -3.94 -1.00
C SER A 17 5.45 -3.41 -2.43
N GLN A 18 5.91 -2.16 -2.58
CA GLN A 18 6.22 -1.57 -3.88
C GLN A 18 7.57 -2.06 -4.42
N GLU A 19 8.50 -2.35 -3.53
CA GLU A 19 9.87 -2.77 -3.84
C GLU A 19 10.02 -4.29 -3.80
N GLU A 20 9.46 -4.93 -2.76
CA GLU A 20 9.59 -6.35 -2.49
C GLU A 20 8.27 -7.02 -2.09
N PRO A 21 8.08 -8.33 -2.33
CA PRO A 21 6.87 -9.02 -1.91
C PRO A 21 6.78 -9.13 -0.38
N LEU A 22 5.61 -8.77 0.18
CA LEU A 22 5.32 -9.04 1.59
C LEU A 22 5.11 -10.53 1.86
N THR A 23 5.45 -10.96 3.07
CA THR A 23 5.04 -12.28 3.58
C THR A 23 3.51 -12.38 3.65
N LEU A 24 2.98 -13.61 3.63
CA LEU A 24 1.54 -13.85 3.72
C LEU A 24 0.91 -13.23 4.98
N SER A 25 1.60 -13.33 6.13
CA SER A 25 1.15 -12.74 7.40
C SER A 25 1.07 -11.22 7.35
N GLN A 26 2.10 -10.56 6.81
CA GLN A 26 2.11 -9.10 6.63
C GLN A 26 0.99 -8.66 5.68
N LYS A 27 0.80 -9.37 4.57
CA LYS A 27 -0.26 -9.08 3.60
C LYS A 27 -1.65 -9.18 4.22
N MET A 28 -1.90 -10.20 5.04
CA MET A 28 -3.17 -10.35 5.76
C MET A 28 -3.36 -9.23 6.79
N THR A 29 -2.32 -8.88 7.53
CA THR A 29 -2.36 -7.78 8.52
C THR A 29 -2.75 -6.45 7.86
N VAL A 30 -2.12 -6.12 6.73
CA VAL A 30 -2.45 -4.93 5.94
C VAL A 30 -3.91 -4.97 5.49
N LYS A 31 -4.37 -6.08 4.89
CA LYS A 31 -5.76 -6.23 4.42
C LYS A 31 -6.78 -5.99 5.53
N PHE A 32 -6.59 -6.58 6.71
CA PHE A 32 -7.49 -6.37 7.85
C PHE A 32 -7.53 -4.91 8.29
N HIS A 33 -6.39 -4.23 8.33
CA HIS A 33 -6.35 -2.81 8.68
C HIS A 33 -7.09 -1.95 7.66
N LEU A 34 -6.93 -2.24 6.36
CA LEU A 34 -7.60 -1.51 5.29
C LEU A 34 -9.13 -1.57 5.39
N LEU A 35 -9.69 -2.66 5.94
CA LEU A 35 -11.13 -2.77 6.19
C LEU A 35 -11.64 -1.72 7.17
N MET A 36 -10.81 -1.30 8.13
CA MET A 36 -11.22 -0.44 9.25
C MET A 36 -10.66 0.99 9.17
N CYS A 37 -9.63 1.22 8.35
CA CYS A 37 -8.97 2.52 8.24
C CYS A 37 -9.11 3.10 6.82
N PRO A 38 -10.04 4.05 6.60
CA PRO A 38 -10.24 4.66 5.28
C PRO A 38 -9.03 5.47 4.82
N THR A 39 -8.25 6.04 5.74
CA THR A 39 -7.03 6.79 5.42
C THR A 39 -5.96 5.89 4.81
N CYS A 40 -5.69 4.75 5.46
CA CYS A 40 -4.72 3.79 4.93
C CYS A 40 -5.20 3.14 3.63
N ARG A 41 -6.53 2.98 3.44
CA ARG A 41 -7.09 2.51 2.15
C ARG A 41 -6.78 3.47 1.01
N ARG A 42 -7.00 4.77 1.21
CA ARG A 42 -6.66 5.79 0.22
C ARG A 42 -5.16 5.81 -0.09
N PHE A 43 -4.31 5.63 0.92
CA PHE A 43 -2.87 5.52 0.72
C PHE A 43 -2.48 4.32 -0.15
N ASP A 44 -3.03 3.13 0.15
CA ASP A 44 -2.79 1.92 -0.65
C ASP A 44 -3.29 2.07 -2.10
N ASP A 45 -4.48 2.65 -2.30
CA ASP A 45 -5.03 2.94 -3.62
C ASP A 45 -4.14 3.92 -4.41
N ASN A 46 -3.63 4.98 -3.77
CA ASN A 46 -2.71 5.93 -4.38
C ASN A 46 -1.41 5.25 -4.83
N ASN A 47 -0.83 4.37 -4.00
CA ASN A 47 0.37 3.62 -4.35
C ASN A 47 0.13 2.71 -5.57
N ARG A 48 -1.03 2.06 -5.65
CA ARG A 48 -1.40 1.25 -6.82
C ARG A 48 -1.48 2.10 -8.08
N VAL A 49 -2.15 3.25 -8.02
CA VAL A 49 -2.25 4.17 -9.17
C VAL A 49 -0.86 4.64 -9.60
N LEU A 50 -0.01 5.04 -8.66
CA LEU A 50 1.35 5.47 -8.95
C LEU A 50 2.18 4.36 -9.61
N LYS A 51 2.09 3.12 -9.11
CA LYS A 51 2.77 1.96 -9.70
C LYS A 51 2.35 1.73 -11.15
N GLU A 52 1.06 1.82 -11.45
CA GLU A 52 0.56 1.66 -12.82
C GLU A 52 0.99 2.82 -13.73
N MET A 53 1.01 4.06 -13.23
CA MET A 53 1.55 5.21 -13.98
C MET A 53 3.03 5.02 -14.32
N ILE A 54 3.85 4.59 -13.35
CA ILE A 54 5.29 4.33 -13.56
C ILE A 54 5.50 3.22 -14.60
N LYS A 55 4.77 2.10 -14.49
CA LYS A 55 4.83 1.01 -15.47
C LYS A 55 4.45 1.49 -16.87
N LYS A 56 3.35 2.23 -17.00
CA LYS A 56 2.91 2.80 -18.28
C LYS A 56 3.98 3.72 -18.86
N HIS A 57 4.62 4.55 -18.04
CA HIS A 57 5.69 5.44 -18.49
C HIS A 57 6.94 4.68 -18.94
N LYS A 58 7.32 3.60 -18.25
CA LYS A 58 8.42 2.72 -18.69
C LYS A 58 8.12 2.09 -20.05
N ASN A 59 6.89 1.64 -20.27
CA ASN A 59 6.46 1.02 -21.53
C ASN A 59 6.37 2.02 -22.71
N LEU A 60 6.21 3.32 -22.45
CA LEU A 60 6.19 4.36 -23.48
C LEU A 60 7.60 4.77 -23.96
N LYS A 61 8.65 4.36 -23.23
CA LYS A 61 10.05 4.68 -23.51
C LYS A 61 10.89 3.49 -23.99
N GLY A 62 10.28 2.31 -24.10
CA GLY A 62 10.88 1.11 -24.71
C GLY A 62 10.38 0.95 -26.13
#